data_AF-A0ABC9U1S2-F1
#
_entry.id   AF-A0ABC9U1S2-F1
#
_cell.length_a   1.000
_cell.length_b   1.000
_cell.length_c   1.000
_cell.angle_alpha   90.00
_cell.angle_beta   90.00
_cell.angle_gamma   90.00
#
_symmetry.space_group_name_H-M   'P 1'
#
loop_
_entity.id
_entity.type
_entity.pdbx_description
1 polymer ?
#
loop_
_entity_poly.entity_id
_entity_poly.type
_entity_poly.pdbx_seq_one_letter_code
_entity_poly.pdbx_strand_id
1 'polypeptide(L)' 'MRFEIEIEEQITRRNSYFVEVEDEGEGEMLLNSLEDDVNDAIHPDDILYAIKKQGYQVETFIRGAEDVEYEIVN' A
#
# COMPACT_ATOMS: atom_id res chain seq x y z
N MET A 1 36.76 -2.97 -21.88
CA MET A 1 35.59 -3.82 -22.16
C MET A 1 34.56 -3.55 -21.08
N ARG A 2 33.29 -3.38 -21.43
CA ARG A 2 32.20 -3.11 -20.49
C ARG A 2 31.13 -4.18 -20.67
N PHE A 3 30.65 -4.73 -19.57
CA PHE A 3 29.59 -5.73 -19.52
C PHE A 3 28.53 -5.19 -18.56
N GLU A 4 27.27 -5.30 -18.94
CA GLU A 4 26.12 -4.79 -18.19
C GLU A 4 25.35 -5.97 -17.60
N ILE A 5 24.88 -5.81 -16.37
CA ILE A 5 24.07 -6.80 -15.66
C ILE A 5 22.81 -6.08 -15.23
N GLU A 6 21.66 -6.56 -15.68
CA GLU A 6 20.35 -6.07 -15.27
C GLU A 6 19.77 -7.01 -14.20
N ILE A 7 19.22 -6.41 -13.15
CA ILE A 7 18.58 -7.12 -12.04
C ILE A 7 17.21 -6.49 -11.87
N GLU A 8 16.17 -7.33 -11.87
CA GLU A 8 14.81 -6.94 -11.53
C GLU A 8 14.53 -7.30 -10.07
N GLU A 9 13.86 -6.40 -9.36
CA GLU A 9 13.49 -6.55 -7.95
C GLU A 9 11.98 -6.41 -7.79
N GLN A 10 11.34 -7.39 -7.17
CA GLN A 10 9.94 -7.35 -6.79
C GLN A 10 9.82 -7.23 -5.27
N ILE A 11 9.13 -6.18 -4.80
CA ILE A 11 8.94 -5.90 -3.38
C ILE A 11 7.46 -6.11 -3.00
N THR A 12 7.21 -7.00 -2.05
CA THR A 12 5.91 -7.13 -1.40
C THR A 12 5.91 -6.36 -0.08
N ARG A 13 4.99 -5.40 0.06
CA ARG A 13 4.81 -4.61 1.30
C ARG A 13 3.48 -4.93 1.94
N ARG A 14 3.47 -5.21 3.25
CA ARG A 14 2.23 -5.38 4.03
C ARG A 14 2.05 -4.19 4.95
N ASN A 15 1.03 -3.36 4.71
CA ASN A 15 0.70 -2.23 5.56
C ASN A 15 -0.59 -2.49 6.32
N SER A 16 -0.68 -1.98 7.55
CA SER A 16 -1.91 -1.99 8.33
C SER A 16 -2.26 -0.59 8.81
N TYR A 17 -3.51 -0.19 8.58
CA TYR A 17 -4.07 1.10 8.94
C TYR A 17 -5.20 0.88 9.94
N PHE A 18 -5.17 1.62 11.04
CA PHE A 18 -6.24 1.64 12.03
C PHE A 18 -6.99 2.97 11.94
N VAL A 19 -8.30 2.90 11.76
CA VAL A 19 -9.21 4.04 11.67
C VAL A 19 -10.38 3.82 12.62
N GLU A 20 -10.86 4.89 13.25
CA GLU A 20 -12.11 4.85 14.00
C GLU A 20 -13.29 4.97 13.03
N VAL A 21 -14.29 4.11 13.23
CA VAL A 21 -15.56 4.10 12.50
C VAL A 21 -16.71 3.96 13.51
N GLU A 22 -17.89 4.49 13.18
CA GLU A 22 -19.10 4.43 13.99
C GLU A 22 -19.65 3.00 14.08
N ASP A 23 -19.60 2.24 12.97
CA ASP A 23 -20.01 0.84 12.89
C ASP A 23 -19.30 0.05 11.78
N GLU A 24 -19.55 -1.27 11.74
CA GLU A 24 -18.97 -2.17 10.75
C GLU A 24 -19.36 -1.82 9.31
N GLY A 25 -20.57 -1.28 9.10
CA GLY A 25 -21.06 -0.88 7.78
C GLY A 25 -20.32 0.34 7.22
N GLU A 26 -19.98 1.31 8.08
CA GLU A 26 -19.08 2.41 7.70
C GLU A 26 -17.69 1.88 7.31
N GLY A 27 -17.16 0.92 8.07
CA GLY A 27 -15.89 0.25 7.74
C GLY A 27 -15.91 -0.43 6.36
N GLU A 28 -16.99 -1.15 6.04
CA GLU A 28 -17.17 -1.76 4.72
C GLU A 28 -17.29 -0.72 3.60
N MET A 29 -18.02 0.39 3.82
CA MET A 29 -18.12 1.48 2.84
C MET A 29 -16.76 2.13 2.57
N LEU A 30 -15.96 2.35 3.62
CA LEU A 30 -14.59 2.86 3.49
C LEU A 30 -13.73 1.89 2.66
N LEU A 31 -13.77 0.59 2.95
CA LEU A 31 -13.02 -0.42 2.20
C LEU A 31 -13.38 -0.41 0.71
N ASN A 32 -14.68 -0.43 0.40
CA ASN A 32 -15.15 -0.38 -0.99
C ASN A 32 -14.73 0.93 -1.68
N SER A 33 -14.73 2.05 -0.97
CA SER A 33 -14.31 3.35 -1.53
C SER A 33 -12.81 3.42 -1.86
N LEU A 34 -11.99 2.58 -1.20
CA LEU A 34 -10.55 2.55 -1.37
C LEU A 34 -10.09 1.55 -2.44
N GLU A 35 -10.96 0.66 -2.93
CA GLU A 35 -10.58 -0.40 -3.88
C GLU A 35 -9.92 0.17 -5.15
N ASP A 36 -10.52 1.21 -5.74
CA ASP A 36 -9.98 1.88 -6.92
C ASP A 36 -8.67 2.63 -6.59
N ASP A 37 -8.63 3.37 -5.47
CA ASP A 37 -7.45 4.12 -5.04
C ASP A 37 -6.25 3.18 -4.73
N VAL A 38 -6.51 1.95 -4.26
CA VAL A 38 -5.48 0.93 -4.00
C VAL A 38 -4.92 0.36 -5.30
N ASN A 39 -5.77 0.11 -6.30
CA ASN A 39 -5.32 -0.44 -7.58
C ASN A 39 -4.48 0.58 -8.38
N ASP A 40 -4.74 1.87 -8.19
CA ASP A 40 -4.01 2.95 -8.86
C ASP A 40 -2.79 3.47 -8.06
N ALA A 41 -2.57 2.98 -6.84
CA ALA A 41 -1.50 3.44 -5.96
C ALA A 41 -0.11 3.06 -6.49
N ILE A 42 0.78 4.05 -6.58
CA ILE A 42 2.17 3.87 -7.05
C ILE A 42 3.11 3.87 -5.85
N HIS A 43 2.82 4.70 -4.84
CA HIS A 43 3.59 4.83 -3.62
C HIS A 43 2.77 4.33 -2.41
N PRO A 44 3.41 3.67 -1.42
CA PRO A 44 2.71 3.25 -0.20
C PRO A 44 1.93 4.35 0.53
N ASP A 45 2.41 5.60 0.43
CA ASP A 45 1.77 6.76 1.05
C ASP A 45 0.46 7.19 0.35
N ASP A 46 0.22 6.74 -0.89
CA ASP A 46 -1.00 7.07 -1.65
C ASP A 46 -2.24 6.50 -0.94
N ILE A 47 -2.12 5.31 -0.35
CA ILE A 47 -3.20 4.67 0.42
C ILE A 47 -3.50 5.46 1.69
N LEU A 48 -2.47 5.92 2.40
CA LEU A 48 -2.64 6.76 3.58
C LEU A 48 -3.35 8.07 3.23
N TYR A 49 -3.01 8.65 2.08
CA TYR A 49 -3.67 9.86 1.58
C TYR A 49 -5.13 9.59 1.19
N ALA A 50 -5.42 8.48 0.51
CA ALA A 50 -6.77 8.08 0.13
C ALA A 50 -7.69 7.94 1.36
N ILE A 51 -7.23 7.26 2.42
CA ILE A 51 -7.98 7.13 3.69
C ILE A 51 -8.30 8.52 4.29
N LYS A 52 -7.31 9.42 4.32
CA LYS A 52 -7.48 10.79 4.86
C LYS A 52 -8.42 11.65 4.01
N LYS A 53 -8.40 11.47 2.68
CA LYS A 53 -9.29 12.18 1.74
C LYS A 53 -10.77 11.85 2.00
N GLN A 54 -11.06 10.64 2.48
CA GLN A 54 -12.39 10.22 2.89
C GLN A 54 -12.82 10.78 4.26
N GLY A 55 -11.96 11.56 4.94
CA GLY A 55 -12.27 12.22 6.21
C GLY A 55 -11.84 11.46 7.46
N TYR A 56 -11.29 10.25 7.31
CA TYR A 56 -10.86 9.43 8.44
C TYR A 56 -9.48 9.86 8.96
N GLN A 57 -9.33 9.84 10.28
CA GLN A 57 -8.02 9.93 10.93
C GLN A 57 -7.44 8.53 11.09
N VAL A 58 -6.20 8.35 10.64
CA VAL A 58 -5.44 7.11 10.87
C VAL A 58 -4.71 7.24 12.20
N GLU A 59 -5.08 6.40 13.17
CA GLU A 59 -4.54 6.44 14.53
C GLU A 59 -3.16 5.78 14.62
N THR A 60 -2.98 4.67 13.91
CA THR A 60 -1.73 3.90 13.90
C THR A 60 -1.47 3.36 12.50
N PHE A 61 -0.22 3.50 12.08
CA PHE A 61 0.30 2.94 10.84
C PHE A 61 1.41 1.95 11.18
N ILE A 62 1.22 0.69 10.81
CA ILE A 62 2.28 -0.31 10.87
C ILE A 62 2.78 -0.52 9.45
N ARG A 63 3.98 0.01 9.16
CA ARG A 63 4.74 -0.35 7.98
C ARG A 63 5.28 -1.77 8.23
N GLY A 64 4.60 -2.78 7.71
CA GLY A 64 5.01 -4.16 7.90
C GLY A 64 6.28 -4.48 7.13
N ALA A 65 6.76 -5.71 7.33
CA ALA A 65 7.95 -6.26 6.70
C ALA A 65 7.87 -6.13 5.16
N GLU A 66 8.99 -5.79 4.55
CA GLU A 66 9.20 -5.85 3.11
C GLU A 66 9.78 -7.23 2.78
N ASP A 67 9.07 -8.03 1.99
CA ASP A 67 9.62 -9.25 1.38
C ASP A 67 10.11 -8.90 -0.02
N VAL A 68 11.33 -9.28 -0.35
CA VAL A 68 12.00 -8.88 -1.60
C VAL A 68 12.48 -10.11 -2.36
N GLU A 69 12.11 -10.18 -3.64
CA GLU A 69 12.55 -11.19 -4.59
C GLU A 69 13.40 -10.53 -5.69
N TYR A 70 14.51 -11.19 -6.07
CA TYR A 70 15.45 -10.68 -7.07
C TYR A 70 15.58 -11.70 -8.21
N GLU A 71 15.55 -11.22 -9.45
CA GLU A 71 15.82 -12.01 -10.64
C GLU A 71 16.88 -11.33 -11.53
N ILE A 72 17.81 -12.12 -12.07
CA ILE A 72 18.74 -11.63 -13.09
C ILE A 72 18.04 -11.77 -14.44
N VAL A 73 17.82 -10.64 -15.10
CA VAL A 73 17.25 -10.58 -16.45
C VAL A 73 18.39 -10.52 -17.48
N ASN A 74 18.22 -11.28 -18.57
CA ASN A 74 19.25 -11.54 -19.59
C ASN A 74 18.94 -10.80 -20.88
#